data_AF-A0A174MWD2-F1
#
_entry.id   AF-A0A174MWD2-F1
#
_cell.length_a   1.000
_cell.length_b   1.000
_cell.length_c   1.000
_cell.angle_alpha   90.00
_cell.angle_beta   90.00
_cell.angle_gamma   90.00
#
_symmetry.space_group_name_H-M   'P 1'
#
loop_
_entity.id
_entity.type
_entity.pdbx_description
1 polymer ?
#
loop_
_entity_poly.entity_id
_entity_poly.type
_entity_poly.pdbx_seq_one_letter_code
_entity_poly.pdbx_strand_id
1 'polypeptide(L)' 'MSREQECIAELFMFVDIITDRAVKRDLSLFRCAGAGGCDAYQGMPPICRKRDDILQRYEDIIYEAIKSKN' A
#
# COMPACT_ATOMS: atom_id res chain seq x y z
N MET A 1 -0.59 -10.80 -18.50
CA MET A 1 -1.51 -10.61 -17.36
C MET A 1 -2.30 -9.35 -17.66
N SER A 2 -3.59 -9.26 -17.31
CA SER A 2 -4.33 -7.99 -17.48
C SER A 2 -3.91 -7.00 -16.39
N ARG A 3 -4.12 -5.69 -16.63
CA ARG A 3 -3.75 -4.65 -15.65
C ARG A 3 -4.56 -4.77 -14.36
N GLU A 4 -5.80 -5.26 -14.45
CA GLU A 4 -6.64 -5.60 -13.30
C GLU A 4 -6.08 -6.78 -12.52
N GLN A 5 -5.58 -7.81 -13.21
CA GLN A 5 -4.92 -8.96 -12.56
C GLN A 5 -3.62 -8.55 -11.86
N GLU A 6 -2.85 -7.64 -12.45
CA GLU A 6 -1.65 -7.05 -11.84
C GLU A 6 -1.99 -6.23 -10.59
N CYS A 7 -3.04 -5.40 -10.66
CA CYS A 7 -3.58 -4.66 -9.51
C CYS A 7 -3.95 -5.61 -8.36
N ILE A 8 -4.70 -6.67 -8.66
CA ILE A 8 -5.09 -7.69 -7.68
C ILE A 8 -3.84 -8.35 -7.07
N ALA A 9 -2.89 -8.78 -7.92
CA ALA A 9 -1.68 -9.43 -7.46
C ALA A 9 -0.85 -8.53 -6.53
N GLU A 10 -0.65 -7.26 -6.88
CA GLU A 10 0.10 -6.30 -6.05
C GLU A 10 -0.60 -6.03 -4.72
N LEU A 11 -1.94 -5.87 -4.73
CA LEU A 11 -2.72 -5.70 -3.51
C LEU A 11 -2.63 -6.93 -2.60
N PHE A 12 -2.72 -8.14 -3.16
CA PHE A 12 -2.55 -9.39 -2.40
C PHE A 12 -1.14 -9.51 -1.82
N MET A 13 -0.11 -9.26 -2.62
CA MET A 13 1.27 -9.27 -2.13
C MET A 13 1.49 -8.25 -1.01
N PHE A 14 0.87 -7.07 -1.11
CA PHE A 14 0.95 -6.06 -0.06
C PHE A 14 0.30 -6.54 1.26
N VAL A 15 -0.88 -7.18 1.19
CA VAL A 15 -1.55 -7.79 2.34
C VAL A 15 -0.71 -8.94 2.93
N ASP A 16 -0.11 -9.77 2.09
CA ASP A 16 0.74 -10.88 2.53
C ASP A 16 1.98 -10.36 3.28
N ILE A 17 2.62 -9.30 2.77
CA ILE A 17 3.75 -8.66 3.45
C ILE A 17 3.35 -8.12 4.83
N ILE A 18 2.18 -7.48 4.92
CA ILE A 18 1.64 -6.98 6.19
C ILE A 18 1.41 -8.14 7.16
N THR A 19 0.79 -9.21 6.68
CA THR A 19 0.42 -10.37 7.49
C THR A 19 1.64 -11.14 7.98
N ASP A 20 2.61 -11.40 7.11
CA ASP A 20 3.87 -12.07 7.44
C ASP A 20 4.64 -11.30 8.52
N ARG A 21 4.74 -9.98 8.39
CA ARG A 21 5.40 -9.14 9.40
C ARG A 21 4.63 -9.10 10.72
N ALA A 22 3.30 -9.05 10.68
CA ALA A 22 2.47 -9.10 11.87
C ALA A 22 2.68 -10.42 12.65
N VAL A 23 2.71 -11.57 11.96
CA VAL A 23 2.99 -12.88 12.56
C VAL A 23 4.37 -12.90 13.21
N LYS A 24 5.38 -12.29 12.58
CA LYS A 24 6.74 -12.17 13.10
C LYS A 24 6.90 -11.10 14.18
N ARG A 25 5.82 -10.37 14.53
CA ARG A 25 5.85 -9.19 15.43
C ARG A 25 6.82 -8.10 14.96
N ASP A 26 7.10 -8.05 13.66
CA ASP A 26 7.91 -7.01 13.04
C ASP A 26 7.06 -5.78 12.75
N LEU A 27 7.22 -4.75 13.59
CA LEU A 27 6.50 -3.48 13.45
C LEU A 27 7.21 -2.45 12.57
N SER A 28 8.30 -2.82 11.87
CA SER A 28 9.10 -1.88 11.08
C SER A 28 8.31 -1.15 9.98
N LEU A 29 7.26 -1.75 9.42
CA LEU A 29 6.38 -1.05 8.45
C LEU A 29 5.43 -0.04 9.10
N PHE A 30 5.16 -0.20 10.39
CA PHE A 30 4.14 0.56 11.13
C PHE A 30 4.75 1.62 12.05
N ARG A 31 6.05 1.54 12.33
CA ARG A 31 6.76 2.55 13.12
C ARG A 31 7.05 3.77 12.25
N CYS A 32 6.63 4.94 12.71
CA CYS A 32 7.07 6.20 12.14
C CYS A 32 8.60 6.28 12.21
N ALA A 33 9.24 6.58 11.08
CA ALA A 33 10.60 7.08 11.13
C ALA A 33 10.58 8.48 11.76
N GLY A 34 11.66 8.86 12.46
CA GLY A 34 11.76 10.21 13.03
C GLY A 34 11.48 11.30 11.98
N ALA A 35 11.05 12.48 12.43
CA ALA A 35 10.72 13.61 11.55
C ALA A 35 11.99 14.18 10.88
N GLY A 36 12.52 13.49 9.88
CA GLY A 36 13.64 13.91 9.04
C GLY A 36 13.29 13.69 7.58
N GLY A 37 13.16 14.77 6.82
CA GLY A 37 12.75 14.77 5.42
C GLY A 37 12.01 16.05 5.03
N CYS A 38 11.72 16.21 3.75
CA CYS A 38 10.88 17.30 3.20
C CYS A 38 9.90 16.74 2.16
N ASP A 39 9.42 15.51 2.37
CA ASP A 39 8.46 14.84 1.49
C ASP A 39 7.09 14.65 2.16
N ALA A 40 6.07 14.32 1.36
CA ALA A 40 4.68 14.16 1.81
C ALA A 40 4.47 13.02 2.82
N TYR A 41 5.46 12.17 3.04
CA TYR A 41 5.44 11.05 3.98
C TYR A 41 6.32 11.31 5.21
N GLN A 42 6.78 12.55 5.43
CA GLN A 42 7.56 12.90 6.61
C GLN A 42 6.81 12.55 7.90
N GLY A 43 7.46 11.80 8.80
CA GLY A 43 6.87 11.35 10.06
C GLY A 43 5.80 10.27 9.91
N MET A 44 5.50 9.82 8.70
CA MET A 44 4.56 8.73 8.43
C MET A 44 5.26 7.38 8.46
N PRO A 45 4.57 6.30 8.85
CA PRO A 45 5.14 4.96 8.74
C PRO A 45 5.40 4.54 7.28
N PRO A 46 6.41 3.69 7.03
CA PRO A 46 6.75 3.23 5.68
C PRO A 46 5.59 2.59 4.90
N ILE A 47 4.61 2.01 5.59
CA ILE A 47 3.41 1.42 4.97
C ILE A 47 2.60 2.44 4.16
N CYS A 48 2.54 3.71 4.57
CA CYS A 48 1.73 4.73 3.91
C CYS A 48 2.24 4.97 2.48
N ARG A 49 3.56 5.12 2.32
CA ARG A 49 4.18 5.30 1.01
C ARG A 49 3.94 4.10 0.08
N LYS A 50 4.05 2.89 0.62
CA LYS A 50 3.82 1.66 -0.15
C LYS A 50 2.36 1.51 -0.58
N ARG A 51 1.42 1.80 0.32
CA ARG A 51 -0.01 1.81 0.01
C ARG A 51 -0.30 2.82 -1.11
N ASP A 52 0.16 4.05 -0.96
CA ASP A 52 -0.17 5.13 -1.89
C ASP A 52 0.44 4.90 -3.27
N ASP A 53 1.66 4.35 -3.36
CA ASP A 53 2.27 3.94 -4.64
C ASP A 53 1.42 2.91 -5.39
N ILE A 54 0.90 1.89 -4.70
CA ILE A 54 0.03 0.87 -5.31
C ILE A 54 -1.31 1.50 -5.73
N LEU A 55 -1.96 2.27 -4.84
CA LEU A 55 -3.26 2.87 -5.12
C LEU A 55 -3.19 3.87 -6.28
N GLN A 56 -2.12 4.66 -6.36
CA GLN A 56 -1.94 5.66 -7.41
C GLN A 56 -1.64 5.01 -8.77
N ARG A 57 -0.89 3.89 -8.81
CA ARG A 57 -0.59 3.15 -10.04
C ARG A 57 -1.83 2.56 -10.71
N TYR A 58 -2.82 2.19 -9.91
CA TYR A 58 -4.06 1.53 -10.33
C TYR A 58 -5.31 2.37 -10.04
N GLU A 59 -5.16 3.68 -9.91
CA GLU A 59 -6.24 4.60 -9.54
C GLU A 59 -7.46 4.48 -10.45
N ASP A 60 -7.23 4.39 -11.77
CA ASP A 60 -8.25 4.22 -12.80
C ASP A 60 -9.06 2.93 -12.59
N ILE A 61 -8.38 1.80 -12.39
CA ILE A 61 -8.99 0.49 -12.18
C ILE A 61 -9.77 0.45 -10.87
N ILE A 62 -9.18 0.96 -9.80
CA ILE A 62 -9.80 0.96 -8.46
C ILE A 62 -11.03 1.88 -8.47
N TYR A 63 -10.93 3.05 -9.09
CA TYR A 63 -12.04 3.99 -9.20
C TYR A 63 -13.24 3.39 -9.93
N GLU A 64 -13.02 2.79 -11.11
CA GLU A 64 -14.10 2.12 -11.87
C GLU A 64 -14.68 0.92 -11.10
N ALA A 65 -13.85 0.14 -10.40
CA ALA A 65 -14.31 -0.96 -9.57
C ALA A 65 -15.18 -0.50 -8.39
N ILE A 66 -14.83 0.63 -7.74
CA ILE A 66 -15.64 1.20 -6.65
C ILE A 66 -16.93 1.81 -7.19
N LYS A 67 -16.85 2.55 -8.30
CA LYS A 67 -18.00 3.19 -8.94
C LYS A 67 -19.03 2.17 -9.42
N SER A 68 -18.60 1.06 -10.01
CA SER A 68 -19.50 -0.01 -10.46
C SER A 68 -20.21 -0.77 -9.32
N LYS A 69 -19.72 -0.63 -8.08
CA LYS A 69 -20.30 -1.24 -6.88
C LYS A 69 -21.32 -0.33 -6.18
N ASN A 70 -21.28 0.97 -6.44
CA ASN A 70 -22.16 2.00 -5.85
C ASN A 70 -23.28 2.39 -6.81
#